data_AF-A0A140K446-F1
#
_entry.id   AF-A0A140K446-F1
#
_cell.length_a   1.000
_cell.length_b   1.000
_cell.length_c   1.000
_cell.angle_alpha   90.00
_cell.angle_beta   90.00
_cell.angle_gamma   90.00
#
_symmetry.space_group_name_H-M   'P 1'
#
loop_
_entity.id
_entity.type
_entity.pdbx_description
1 polymer ?
#
loop_
_entity_poly.entity_id
_entity_poly.type
_entity_poly.pdbx_seq_one_letter_code
_entity_poly.pdbx_strand_id
1 'polypeptide(L)'
;MKPTKDYNLWLEQTALTSCLGLAETAVKNKDMNNLDWERILELIEDTGASERRALRSYMKRLVEHLLLKIKYWDNERECNYKHWNKEIVNFRSEVRDILKESPSLKRYLQDNYSEWHNSSVEAMSQEFDLHPDAKIDLKGLLVL
;
A
#
# COMPACT_ATOMS: atom_id res chain seq x y z
N MET A 1 23.29 3.56 -5.00
CA MET A 1 23.05 2.16 -5.38
C MET A 1 21.76 1.73 -4.71
N LYS A 2 20.74 1.31 -5.46
CA LYS A 2 19.47 0.84 -4.87
C LYS A 2 19.70 -0.48 -4.11
N PRO A 3 18.98 -0.76 -3.01
CA PRO A 3 19.13 -2.02 -2.28
C PRO A 3 18.48 -3.18 -3.01
N THR A 4 18.96 -4.37 -2.68
CA THR A 4 18.48 -5.64 -3.22
C THR A 4 17.45 -6.36 -2.32
N LYS A 5 17.10 -5.83 -1.14
CA LYS A 5 16.22 -6.54 -0.17
C LYS A 5 15.04 -5.74 0.43
N ASP A 6 15.11 -4.43 0.60
CA ASP A 6 13.98 -3.64 1.11
C ASP A 6 14.13 -2.16 0.70
N TYR A 7 13.36 -1.76 -0.32
CA TYR A 7 13.42 -0.42 -0.92
C TYR A 7 12.86 0.65 0.01
N ASN A 8 11.71 0.40 0.65
CA ASN A 8 11.13 1.32 1.64
C ASN A 8 12.08 1.53 2.82
N LEU A 9 12.63 0.46 3.39
CA LEU A 9 13.57 0.56 4.50
C LEU A 9 14.83 1.34 4.11
N TRP A 10 15.28 1.23 2.86
CA TRP A 10 16.40 2.02 2.38
C TRP A 10 16.05 3.48 2.13
N LEU A 11 14.85 3.79 1.64
CA LEU A 11 14.40 5.17 1.55
C LEU A 11 14.40 5.80 2.94
N GLU A 12 13.86 5.09 3.95
CA GLU A 12 13.88 5.50 5.36
C GLU A 12 15.31 5.73 5.86
N GLN A 13 16.22 4.79 5.60
CA GLN A 13 17.63 4.92 5.99
C GLN A 13 18.34 6.06 5.26
N THR A 14 18.02 6.28 3.99
CA THR A 14 18.61 7.35 3.18
C THR A 14 18.13 8.70 3.69
N ALA A 15 16.83 8.85 3.97
CA ALA A 15 16.26 10.05 4.58
C ALA A 15 16.91 10.34 5.93
N LEU A 16 17.02 9.33 6.81
CA LEU A 16 17.71 9.44 8.10
C LEU A 16 19.18 9.86 7.93
N THR A 17 19.91 9.26 7.00
CA THR A 17 21.33 9.58 6.76
C THR A 17 21.50 11.01 6.27
N SER A 18 20.64 11.47 5.36
CA SER A 18 20.62 12.86 4.90
C SER A 18 20.31 13.83 6.04
N CYS A 19 19.33 13.53 6.89
CA CYS A 19 18.98 14.35 8.06
C CYS A 19 20.15 14.40 9.07
N LEU A 20 20.82 13.27 9.31
CA LEU A 20 21.98 13.21 10.20
C LEU A 20 23.13 14.08 9.70
N GLY A 21 23.39 14.09 8.39
CA GLY A 21 24.44 14.95 7.80
C GLY A 21 24.12 16.44 7.88
N LEU A 22 22.85 16.82 7.72
CA LEU A 22 22.39 18.21 7.94
C LEU A 22 22.60 18.63 9.40
N ALA A 23 22.22 17.76 10.35
CA ALA A 23 22.43 18.00 11.78
C ALA A 23 23.91 18.11 12.15
N GLU A 24 24.78 17.23 11.62
CA GLU A 24 26.22 17.29 11.88
C GLU A 24 26.84 18.60 11.39
N THR A 25 26.42 19.07 10.22
CA THR A 25 26.87 20.35 9.64
C THR A 25 26.44 21.53 10.50
N ALA A 26 25.19 21.54 10.96
CA ALA A 26 24.67 22.58 11.85
C ALA A 26 25.41 22.60 13.20
N VAL A 27 25.70 21.43 13.78
CA VAL A 27 26.47 21.33 15.04
C VAL A 27 27.91 21.83 14.85
N LYS A 28 28.60 21.42 13.77
CA LYS A 28 29.97 21.88 13.47
C LYS A 28 30.03 23.39 13.29
N ASN A 29 29.03 23.97 12.64
CA ASN A 29 28.96 25.40 12.37
C ASN A 29 28.35 26.21 13.53
N LYS A 30 27.90 25.55 14.60
CA LYS A 30 27.10 26.14 15.70
C LYS A 30 25.88 26.91 15.21
N ASP A 31 25.38 26.58 14.03
CA ASP A 31 24.28 27.27 13.36
C ASP A 31 23.02 26.41 13.39
N MET A 32 22.52 26.19 14.61
CA MET A 32 21.31 25.39 14.86
C MET A 32 20.03 26.14 14.47
N ASN A 33 20.09 27.48 14.37
CA ASN A 33 18.94 28.33 14.05
C ASN A 33 18.60 28.33 12.55
N ASN A 34 19.55 27.94 11.70
CA ASN A 34 19.42 27.92 10.25
C ASN A 34 19.15 26.51 9.70
N LEU A 35 19.01 25.52 10.60
CA LEU A 35 18.62 24.17 10.22
C LEU A 35 17.15 24.20 9.79
N ASP A 36 16.90 23.77 8.55
CA ASP A 36 15.56 23.65 7.98
C ASP A 36 14.84 22.43 8.55
N TRP A 37 14.27 22.61 9.74
CA TRP A 37 13.52 21.58 10.46
C TRP A 37 12.26 21.13 9.71
N GLU A 38 11.64 22.03 8.95
CA GLU A 38 10.46 21.72 8.14
C GLU A 38 10.82 20.73 7.03
N ARG A 39 11.92 20.99 6.31
CA ARG A 39 12.40 20.06 5.27
C ARG A 39 12.80 18.70 5.82
N ILE A 40 13.37 18.64 7.03
CA ILE A 40 13.72 17.37 7.69
C ILE A 40 12.44 16.59 8.06
N LEU A 41 11.45 17.26 8.63
CA LEU A 41 10.18 16.66 8.99
C LEU A 41 9.44 16.13 7.75
N GLU A 42 9.34 16.95 6.70
CA GLU A 42 8.70 16.56 5.44
C GLU A 42 9.38 15.34 4.81
N LEU A 43 10.72 15.31 4.83
CA LEU A 43 11.48 14.16 4.33
C LEU A 43 11.13 12.89 5.13
N ILE A 44 11.04 12.97 6.45
CA ILE A 44 10.70 11.83 7.31
C ILE A 44 9.25 11.38 7.07
N GLU A 45 8.30 12.31 6.98
CA GLU A 45 6.87 12.02 6.83
C GLU A 45 6.52 11.45 5.44
N ASP A 46 7.11 11.98 4.37
CA ASP A 46 6.81 11.54 3.01
C ASP A 46 7.60 10.27 2.61
N THR A 47 8.61 9.88 3.40
CA THR A 47 9.40 8.69 3.10
C THR A 47 8.55 7.42 3.14
N GLY A 48 8.50 6.73 2.01
CA GLY A 48 7.71 5.51 1.81
C GLY A 48 6.19 5.75 1.76
N ALA A 49 5.74 7.00 1.80
CA ALA A 49 4.31 7.33 1.78
C ALA A 49 3.68 6.97 0.43
N SER A 50 4.41 7.10 -0.66
CA SER A 50 3.99 6.70 -2.01
C SER A 50 3.70 5.20 -2.09
N GLU A 51 4.58 4.36 -1.57
CA GLU A 51 4.49 2.91 -1.62
C GLU A 51 3.38 2.41 -0.71
N ARG A 52 3.24 3.00 0.49
CA ARG A 52 2.11 2.74 1.39
C ARG A 52 0.78 3.09 0.74
N ARG A 53 0.70 4.24 0.05
CA ARG A 53 -0.49 4.68 -0.70
C ARG A 53 -0.80 3.76 -1.88
N ALA A 54 0.21 3.37 -2.66
CA ALA A 54 0.06 2.46 -3.79
C ALA A 54 -0.44 1.08 -3.33
N LEU A 55 0.16 0.51 -2.29
CA LEU A 55 -0.26 -0.77 -1.71
C LEU A 55 -1.72 -0.72 -1.23
N ARG A 56 -2.12 0.34 -0.54
CA ARG A 56 -3.52 0.55 -0.11
C ARG A 56 -4.47 0.59 -1.31
N SER A 57 -4.13 1.36 -2.34
CA SER A 57 -4.95 1.52 -3.54
C SER A 57 -5.16 0.19 -4.27
N TYR A 58 -4.08 -0.56 -4.52
CA TYR A 58 -4.16 -1.85 -5.19
C TYR A 58 -4.94 -2.89 -4.37
N MET A 59 -4.78 -2.91 -3.04
CA MET A 59 -5.54 -3.83 -2.19
C MET A 59 -7.04 -3.52 -2.17
N LYS A 60 -7.44 -2.25 -2.09
CA LYS A 60 -8.86 -1.86 -2.18
C LYS A 60 -9.49 -2.31 -3.49
N ARG A 61 -8.81 -2.03 -4.61
CA ARG A 61 -9.27 -2.46 -5.95
C ARG A 61 -9.38 -3.99 -6.06
N LEU A 62 -8.41 -4.71 -5.50
CA LEU A 62 -8.43 -6.18 -5.48
C LEU A 62 -9.62 -6.73 -4.69
N VAL A 63 -9.92 -6.16 -3.53
CA VAL A 63 -11.08 -6.53 -2.70
C VAL A 63 -12.39 -6.23 -3.43
N GLU A 64 -12.53 -5.05 -4.04
CA GLU A 64 -13.69 -4.67 -4.85
C GLU A 64 -13.94 -5.65 -6.01
N HIS A 65 -12.89 -6.02 -6.76
CA HIS A 65 -13.03 -6.94 -7.89
C HIS A 65 -13.38 -8.37 -7.44
N LEU A 66 -12.79 -8.85 -6.35
CA LEU A 66 -13.08 -10.20 -5.88
C LEU A 66 -14.46 -10.31 -5.24
N LEU A 67 -14.84 -9.34 -4.41
CA LEU A 67 -16.15 -9.31 -3.77
C LEU A 67 -17.24 -9.10 -4.82
N LEU A 68 -17.24 -7.97 -5.50
CA LEU A 68 -18.37 -7.60 -6.34
C LEU A 68 -18.37 -8.31 -7.67
N LYS A 69 -17.32 -8.08 -8.47
CA LYS A 69 -17.30 -8.47 -9.89
C LYS A 69 -17.29 -9.98 -10.05
N ILE A 70 -16.60 -10.70 -9.17
CA ILE A 70 -16.64 -12.15 -9.16
C ILE A 70 -17.75 -12.65 -8.25
N LYS A 71 -17.77 -12.41 -6.94
CA LYS A 71 -18.60 -13.23 -6.03
C LYS A 71 -20.10 -12.90 -6.05
N TYR A 72 -20.48 -11.64 -6.24
CA TYR A 72 -21.88 -11.19 -6.09
C TYR A 72 -22.55 -10.72 -7.39
N TRP A 73 -21.79 -10.47 -8.46
CA TRP A 73 -22.33 -9.98 -9.73
C TRP A 73 -22.47 -11.09 -10.76
N ASP A 74 -23.56 -11.86 -10.70
CA ASP A 74 -23.83 -12.94 -11.66
C ASP A 74 -24.30 -12.42 -13.03
N ASN A 75 -24.96 -11.26 -13.08
CA ASN A 75 -25.65 -10.78 -14.29
C ASN A 75 -24.70 -10.30 -15.43
N GLU A 76 -23.55 -9.71 -15.11
CA GLU A 76 -22.53 -9.30 -16.10
C GLU A 76 -21.27 -10.18 -16.06
N ARG A 77 -21.26 -11.19 -15.19
CA ARG A 77 -20.13 -12.09 -15.00
C ARG A 77 -19.70 -12.71 -16.31
N GLU A 78 -20.62 -13.29 -17.07
CA GLU A 78 -20.27 -14.07 -18.26
C GLU A 78 -19.57 -13.24 -19.34
N CYS A 79 -19.94 -11.98 -19.52
CA CYS A 79 -19.33 -11.10 -20.52
C CYS A 79 -17.99 -10.52 -20.04
N ASN A 80 -17.89 -10.15 -18.76
CA ASN A 80 -16.75 -9.40 -18.25
C ASN A 80 -15.74 -10.24 -17.44
N TYR A 81 -16.04 -11.51 -17.15
CA TYR A 81 -15.20 -12.39 -16.32
C TYR A 81 -13.75 -12.45 -16.77
N LYS A 82 -13.50 -12.59 -18.08
CA LYS A 82 -12.11 -12.66 -18.61
C LYS A 82 -11.35 -11.35 -18.38
N HIS A 83 -12.02 -10.21 -18.52
CA HIS A 83 -11.42 -8.90 -18.33
C HIS A 83 -11.12 -8.67 -16.83
N TRP A 84 -12.10 -8.92 -15.96
CA TRP A 84 -11.94 -8.75 -14.52
C TRP A 84 -10.92 -9.71 -13.92
N ASN A 85 -10.85 -10.94 -14.41
CA ASN A 85 -9.83 -11.90 -13.97
C ASN A 85 -8.42 -11.44 -14.37
N LYS A 86 -8.26 -10.83 -15.57
CA LYS A 86 -7.01 -10.21 -15.98
C LYS A 86 -6.64 -9.03 -15.06
N GLU A 87 -7.59 -8.17 -14.70
CA GLU A 87 -7.35 -7.07 -13.76
C GLU A 87 -6.92 -7.58 -12.38
N ILE A 88 -7.57 -8.62 -11.86
CA ILE A 88 -7.21 -9.26 -10.59
C ILE A 88 -5.78 -9.81 -10.63
N VAL A 89 -5.40 -10.50 -11.71
CA VAL A 89 -4.02 -11.01 -11.88
C VAL A 89 -3.02 -9.85 -11.88
N ASN A 90 -3.35 -8.76 -12.57
CA ASN A 90 -2.49 -7.57 -12.60
C ASN A 90 -2.34 -6.96 -11.21
N PHE A 91 -3.44 -6.69 -10.48
CA PHE A 91 -3.36 -6.13 -9.12
C PHE A 91 -2.61 -7.05 -8.16
N ARG A 92 -2.76 -8.37 -8.29
CA ARG A 92 -1.98 -9.34 -7.50
C ARG A 92 -0.50 -9.28 -7.84
N SER A 93 -0.13 -9.10 -9.11
CA SER A 93 1.27 -8.90 -9.51
C SER A 93 1.83 -7.63 -8.89
N GLU A 94 1.14 -6.50 -9.03
CA GLU A 94 1.57 -5.20 -8.48
C GLU A 94 1.76 -5.27 -6.96
N VAL A 95 0.80 -5.86 -6.24
CA VAL A 95 0.93 -6.07 -4.79
C VAL A 95 2.13 -6.97 -4.47
N ARG A 96 2.33 -8.05 -5.23
CA ARG A 96 3.46 -8.97 -5.01
C ARG A 96 4.79 -8.28 -5.27
N ASP A 97 4.88 -7.46 -6.31
CA ASP A 97 6.09 -6.73 -6.67
C ASP A 97 6.43 -5.68 -5.60
N ILE A 98 5.44 -4.91 -5.13
CA ILE A 98 5.62 -3.98 -3.99
C ILE A 98 6.10 -4.72 -2.74
N LEU A 99 5.51 -5.87 -2.41
CA LEU A 99 5.91 -6.66 -1.23
C LEU A 99 7.25 -7.37 -1.39
N LYS A 100 7.69 -7.62 -2.63
CA LYS A 100 9.00 -8.20 -2.95
C LYS A 100 10.09 -7.15 -2.86
N GLU A 101 9.81 -5.95 -3.35
CA GLU A 101 10.70 -4.80 -3.26
C GLU A 101 10.76 -4.25 -1.84
N SER A 102 9.68 -4.36 -1.07
CA SER A 102 9.57 -3.83 0.29
C SER A 102 8.92 -4.83 1.25
N PRO A 103 9.68 -5.81 1.76
CA PRO A 103 9.19 -6.80 2.70
C PRO A 103 8.64 -6.20 4.01
N SER A 104 9.19 -5.07 4.46
CA SER A 104 8.69 -4.29 5.60
C SER A 104 7.20 -3.94 5.51
N LEU A 105 6.70 -3.67 4.29
CA LEU A 105 5.29 -3.36 4.04
C LEU A 105 4.35 -4.55 4.27
N LYS A 106 4.84 -5.79 4.39
CA LYS A 106 4.00 -6.94 4.72
C LYS A 106 3.32 -6.80 6.07
N ARG A 107 4.03 -6.25 7.06
CA ARG A 107 3.46 -6.01 8.39
C ARG A 107 2.40 -4.90 8.32
N TYR A 108 2.73 -3.80 7.63
CA TYR A 108 1.78 -2.73 7.36
C TYR A 108 0.51 -3.22 6.67
N LEU A 109 0.63 -4.14 5.70
CA LEU A 109 -0.51 -4.79 5.06
C LEU A 109 -1.37 -5.57 6.07
N GLN A 110 -0.76 -6.41 6.90
CA GLN A 110 -1.47 -7.24 7.87
C GLN A 110 -2.22 -6.40 8.90
N ASP A 111 -1.58 -5.34 9.40
CA ASP A 111 -2.15 -4.48 10.44
C ASP A 111 -3.35 -3.67 9.92
N ASN A 112 -3.31 -3.22 8.65
CA ASN A 112 -4.32 -2.34 8.08
C ASN A 112 -5.36 -3.04 7.17
N TYR A 113 -5.15 -4.32 6.82
CA TYR A 113 -6.01 -5.04 5.88
C TYR A 113 -7.47 -5.06 6.32
N SER A 114 -7.73 -5.27 7.62
CA SER A 114 -9.09 -5.34 8.17
C SER A 114 -9.87 -4.03 7.93
N GLU A 115 -9.23 -2.88 8.18
CA GLU A 115 -9.78 -1.57 7.90
C GLU A 115 -10.07 -1.40 6.40
N TRP A 116 -9.09 -1.72 5.55
CA TRP A 116 -9.25 -1.52 4.10
C TRP A 116 -10.33 -2.42 3.51
N HIS A 117 -10.43 -3.67 3.97
CA HIS A 117 -11.51 -4.58 3.61
C HIS A 117 -12.86 -4.01 4.01
N ASN A 118 -13.01 -3.56 5.26
CA ASN A 118 -14.28 -3.00 5.74
C ASN A 118 -14.68 -1.73 4.98
N SER A 119 -13.73 -0.82 4.73
CA SER A 119 -13.99 0.38 3.91
C SER A 119 -14.40 0.03 2.48
N SER A 120 -13.79 -0.99 1.86
CA SER A 120 -14.19 -1.44 0.53
C SER A 120 -15.58 -2.08 0.55
N VAL A 121 -15.92 -2.89 1.56
CA VAL A 121 -17.28 -3.44 1.72
C VAL A 121 -18.31 -2.33 1.91
N GLU A 122 -18.02 -1.34 2.77
CA GLU A 122 -18.90 -0.21 3.04
C GLU A 122 -19.14 0.63 1.79
N ALA A 123 -18.06 1.03 1.08
CA ALA A 123 -18.18 1.78 -0.16
C ALA A 123 -19.04 1.06 -1.19
N MET A 124 -18.87 -0.26 -1.30
CA MET A 124 -19.59 -1.08 -2.27
C MET A 124 -21.03 -1.38 -1.83
N SER A 125 -21.34 -1.35 -0.53
CA SER A 125 -22.71 -1.50 -0.02
C SER A 125 -23.63 -0.33 -0.41
N GLN A 126 -23.05 0.81 -0.81
CA GLN A 126 -23.81 1.96 -1.33
C GLN A 126 -24.28 1.76 -2.77
N GLU A 127 -23.56 0.95 -3.54
CA GLU A 127 -23.84 0.69 -4.95
C GLU A 127 -24.55 -0.65 -5.18
N PHE A 128 -24.40 -1.60 -4.23
CA PHE A 128 -24.88 -2.97 -4.36
C PHE A 128 -25.47 -3.51 -3.06
N ASP A 129 -26.54 -4.31 -3.15
CA ASP A 129 -27.07 -5.08 -2.02
C ASP A 129 -26.10 -6.21 -1.64
N LEU A 130 -25.12 -5.88 -0.79
CA LEU A 130 -24.14 -6.83 -0.28
C LEU A 130 -24.70 -7.60 0.92
N HIS A 131 -24.60 -8.93 0.87
CA HIS A 131 -24.89 -9.76 2.05
C HIS A 131 -23.79 -9.54 3.11
N PRO A 132 -24.14 -9.33 4.40
CA PRO A 132 -23.19 -8.99 5.48
C PRO A 132 -22.12 -10.06 5.78
N ASP A 133 -22.21 -11.23 5.15
CA ASP A 133 -21.25 -12.34 5.29
C ASP A 133 -20.13 -12.33 4.22
N ALA A 134 -19.98 -11.23 3.50
CA ALA A 134 -18.92 -11.01 2.52
C ALA A 134 -17.54 -10.82 3.18
N LYS A 135 -17.03 -11.86 3.87
CA LYS A 135 -15.69 -11.88 4.43
C LYS A 135 -14.74 -12.60 3.48
N ILE A 136 -13.71 -11.90 2.99
CA ILE A 136 -12.58 -12.54 2.32
C ILE A 136 -11.37 -12.50 3.26
N ASP A 137 -10.79 -13.67 3.51
CA ASP A 137 -9.54 -13.78 4.27
C ASP A 137 -8.35 -13.30 3.42
N LEU A 138 -7.41 -12.57 4.05
CA LEU A 138 -6.18 -12.08 3.43
C LEU A 138 -5.35 -13.22 2.83
N LYS A 139 -5.36 -14.41 3.46
CA LYS A 139 -4.68 -15.58 2.91
C LYS A 139 -5.33 -16.06 1.61
N GLY A 140 -6.66 -16.05 1.52
CA GLY A 140 -7.39 -16.38 0.28
C GLY A 140 -7.15 -15.37 -0.84
N LEU A 141 -6.92 -14.10 -0.50
CA LEU A 141 -6.56 -13.03 -1.45
C LEU A 141 -5.15 -13.16 -2.03
N LEU A 142 -4.22 -13.76 -1.30
CA LEU A 142 -2.82 -13.89 -1.71
C LEU A 142 -2.46 -15.29 -2.22
N VAL A 143 -3.32 -16.28 -2.01
CA VAL A 143 -3.18 -17.65 -2.56
C VAL A 143 -3.99 -17.77 -3.84
N LEU A 144 -3.32 -17.67 -4.99
CA LEU A 144 -3.50 -18.38 -6.26
C LEU A 144 -2.23 -18.16 -7.10
#